data_AF-A0A453JKR0-F1
#
_entry.id   AF-A0A453JKR0-F1
#
_cell.length_a   1.000
_cell.length_b   1.000
_cell.length_c   1.000
_cell.angle_alpha   90.00
_cell.angle_beta   90.00
_cell.angle_gamma   90.00
#
_symmetry.space_group_name_H-M   'P 1'
#
loop_
_entity.id
_entity.type
_entity.pdbx_description
1 polymer ?
#
loop_
_entity_poly.entity_id
_entity_poly.type
_entity_poly.pdbx_seq_one_letter_code
_entity_poly.pdbx_strand_id
1 'polypeptide(L)'
;MKSKKINDCLNRFHVAMPKPRDNRDRPTCIPQAVLEAQAIAAAKEKKKLERDLENENGGAGVYSASLKKHYLLANDEWKEDILPEILDGHNVADFLDPDILES
;
A
#
# COMPACT_ATOMS: atom_id res chain seq x y z
N MET A 1 21.19 -45.32 10.41
CA MET A 1 20.28 -44.86 9.34
C MET A 1 20.91 -43.66 8.61
N LYS A 2 21.62 -43.89 7.51
CA LYS A 2 22.07 -42.82 6.59
C LYS A 2 21.15 -42.89 5.37
N SER A 3 20.04 -42.16 5.38
CA SER A 3 19.11 -42.13 4.24
C SER A 3 19.62 -41.14 3.19
N LYS A 4 19.75 -41.57 1.93
CA LYS A 4 20.19 -40.69 0.81
C LYS A 4 19.28 -39.47 0.63
N LYS A 5 18.01 -39.57 1.03
CA LYS A 5 17.01 -38.50 0.97
C LYS A 5 17.36 -37.26 1.81
N ILE A 6 18.16 -37.42 2.87
CA ILE A 6 18.64 -36.27 3.67
C ILE A 6 19.61 -35.42 2.85
N ASN A 7 20.46 -36.05 2.03
CA ASN A 7 21.43 -35.32 1.22
C ASN A 7 20.76 -34.50 0.12
N ASP A 8 19.65 -34.99 -0.45
CA ASP A 8 18.85 -34.25 -1.44
C ASP A 8 18.21 -32.98 -0.84
N CYS A 9 18.01 -32.93 0.48
CA CYS A 9 17.38 -31.80 1.19
C CYS A 9 18.38 -30.92 1.95
N LEU A 10 19.68 -31.24 1.99
CA LEU A 10 20.70 -30.50 2.74
C LEU A 10 20.72 -29.01 2.40
N ASN A 11 20.50 -28.67 1.13
CA ASN A 11 20.45 -27.28 0.67
C ASN A 11 19.31 -26.46 1.31
N ARG A 12 18.24 -27.10 1.78
CA ARG A 12 17.14 -26.43 2.49
C ARG A 12 17.47 -26.14 3.95
N PHE A 13 18.39 -26.93 4.53
CA PHE A 13 18.86 -26.74 5.90
C PHE A 13 20.07 -25.80 5.98
N HIS A 14 20.77 -25.60 4.86
CA HIS A 14 21.90 -24.69 4.81
C HIS A 14 21.43 -23.23 4.75
N VAL A 15 21.76 -22.44 5.78
CA VAL A 15 21.57 -20.99 5.81
C VAL A 15 22.89 -20.32 5.45
N ALA A 16 22.89 -19.53 4.38
CA ALA A 16 24.07 -18.77 3.98
C ALA A 16 24.31 -17.59 4.94
N MET A 17 25.53 -17.47 5.44
CA MET A 17 25.95 -16.37 6.31
C MET A 17 26.51 -15.22 5.47
N PRO A 18 25.99 -13.99 5.58
CA PRO A 18 26.46 -12.87 4.79
C PRO A 18 27.89 -12.49 5.17
N LYS A 19 28.79 -12.41 4.18
CA LYS A 19 30.13 -11.85 4.36
C LYS A 19 30.07 -10.33 4.19
N PRO A 20 30.65 -9.52 5.11
CA PRO A 20 30.68 -8.07 4.96
C PRO A 20 31.34 -7.66 3.64
N ARG A 21 30.59 -6.90 2.82
CA ARG A 21 31.05 -6.41 1.51
C ARG A 21 31.63 -5.00 1.60
N ASP A 22 30.91 -4.09 2.27
CA ASP A 22 31.27 -2.67 2.43
C ASP A 22 30.96 -2.18 3.85
N ASN A 23 31.50 -1.03 4.25
CA ASN A 23 31.23 -0.36 5.54
C ASN A 23 29.95 0.49 5.55
N ARG A 24 28.93 0.11 4.78
CA ARG A 24 27.62 0.81 4.75
C ARG A 24 26.61 0.03 5.56
N ASP A 25 26.06 0.67 6.59
CA ASP A 25 24.93 0.13 7.32
C ASP A 25 23.67 0.11 6.45
N ARG A 26 22.97 -1.03 6.50
CA ARG A 26 21.69 -1.26 5.81
C ARG A 26 20.67 -1.68 6.86
N PRO A 27 20.25 -0.77 7.76
CA PRO A 27 19.30 -1.11 8.80
C PRO A 27 17.93 -1.41 8.21
N THR A 28 17.15 -2.19 8.93
CA THR A 28 15.74 -2.44 8.62
C THR A 28 14.95 -1.14 8.80
N CYS A 29 14.23 -0.70 7.77
CA CYS A 29 13.38 0.49 7.86
C CYS A 29 11.94 0.07 8.20
N ILE A 30 11.63 0.00 9.50
CA ILE A 30 10.27 -0.26 9.99
C ILE A 30 9.66 1.07 10.42
N PRO A 31 8.57 1.54 9.79
CA PRO A 31 7.91 2.78 10.19
C PRO A 31 7.33 2.67 11.61
N GLN A 32 7.47 3.75 12.40
CA GLN A 32 7.00 3.82 13.77
C GLN A 32 5.49 3.49 13.91
N ALA A 33 4.68 3.92 12.94
CA ALA A 33 3.23 3.66 12.90
C ALA A 33 2.89 2.15 12.90
N VAL A 34 3.77 1.29 12.35
CA VAL A 34 3.55 -0.17 12.33
C VAL A 34 3.79 -0.77 13.72
N LEU A 35 4.81 -0.30 14.44
CA LEU A 35 5.12 -0.77 15.79
C LEU A 35 3.99 -0.40 16.77
N GLU A 36 3.46 0.82 16.66
CA GLU A 36 2.32 1.29 17.44
C GLU A 36 1.04 0.51 17.10
N ALA A 37 0.78 0.28 15.81
CA ALA A 37 -0.36 -0.51 15.36
C ALA A 37 -0.32 -1.95 15.90
N GLN A 38 0.87 -2.56 15.98
CA GLN A 38 1.04 -3.89 16.57
C GLN A 38 0.72 -3.90 18.07
N ALA A 39 1.14 -2.87 18.81
CA ALA A 39 0.82 -2.71 20.23
C ALA A 39 -0.70 -2.52 20.46
N ILE A 40 -1.36 -1.70 19.63
CA ILE A 40 -2.81 -1.46 19.69
C ILE A 40 -3.59 -2.74 19.36
N ALA A 41 -3.16 -3.50 18.34
CA ALA A 41 -3.78 -4.77 18.00
C ALA A 41 -3.67 -5.80 19.14
N ALA A 42 -2.53 -5.82 19.85
CA ALA A 42 -2.37 -6.63 21.05
C ALA A 42 -3.31 -6.20 22.20
N ALA A 43 -3.66 -4.91 22.26
CA ALA A 43 -4.64 -4.34 23.19
C ALA A 43 -6.12 -4.57 22.80
N LYS A 44 -6.39 -5.31 21.70
CA LYS A 44 -7.73 -5.75 21.21
C LYS A 44 -8.68 -4.65 20.70
N GLU A 45 -8.24 -3.42 20.51
CA GLU A 45 -9.09 -2.42 19.83
C GLU A 45 -9.24 -2.77 18.34
N LYS A 46 -10.43 -3.20 17.94
CA LYS A 46 -10.75 -3.49 16.53
C LYS A 46 -11.24 -2.21 15.86
N LYS A 47 -10.50 -1.77 14.84
CA LYS A 47 -10.95 -0.70 13.93
C LYS A 47 -12.10 -1.21 13.06
N LYS A 48 -13.06 -0.34 12.75
CA LYS A 48 -14.07 -0.63 11.72
C LYS A 48 -13.38 -0.83 10.38
N LEU A 49 -13.69 -1.94 9.70
CA LEU A 49 -13.19 -2.24 8.36
C LEU A 49 -14.22 -1.83 7.31
N GLU A 50 -13.79 -1.65 6.06
CA GLU A 50 -14.71 -1.38 4.94
C GLU A 50 -15.74 -2.51 4.76
N ARG A 51 -15.40 -3.75 5.12
CA ARG A 51 -16.36 -4.86 5.17
C ARG A 51 -17.48 -4.64 6.20
N ASP A 52 -17.18 -4.06 7.34
CA ASP A 52 -18.19 -3.75 8.36
C ASP A 52 -19.11 -2.63 7.85
N LEU A 53 -18.54 -1.61 7.18
CA LEU A 53 -19.30 -0.54 6.54
C LEU A 53 -20.18 -1.03 5.39
N GLU A 54 -19.71 -1.99 4.59
CA GLU A 54 -20.51 -2.64 3.55
C GLU A 54 -21.75 -3.33 4.17
N ASN A 55 -21.54 -4.12 5.23
CA ASN A 55 -22.63 -4.82 5.91
C ASN A 55 -23.64 -3.84 6.54
N GLU A 56 -23.18 -2.72 7.08
CA GLU A 56 -24.03 -1.66 7.65
C GLU A 56 -24.85 -0.93 6.57
N ASN A 57 -24.32 -0.77 5.35
CA ASN A 57 -24.91 0.04 4.27
C ASN A 57 -25.64 -0.79 3.18
N GLY A 58 -26.19 -1.95 3.54
CA GLY A 58 -27.03 -2.75 2.64
C GLY A 58 -26.36 -4.01 2.06
N GLY A 59 -25.11 -4.29 2.43
CA GLY A 59 -24.40 -5.52 2.11
C GLY A 59 -23.91 -5.61 0.66
N ALA A 60 -23.34 -6.77 0.36
CA ALA A 60 -22.75 -7.08 -0.94
C ALA A 60 -23.76 -6.90 -2.09
N GLY A 61 -23.40 -6.06 -3.07
CA GLY A 61 -24.21 -5.80 -4.26
C GLY A 61 -25.14 -4.58 -4.17
N VAL A 62 -25.32 -3.98 -2.98
CA VAL A 62 -26.05 -2.72 -2.80
C VAL A 62 -25.09 -1.58 -2.46
N TYR A 63 -24.12 -1.83 -1.60
CA TYR A 63 -23.12 -0.83 -1.23
C TYR A 63 -22.16 -0.54 -2.39
N SER A 64 -22.00 0.75 -2.72
CA SER A 64 -20.99 1.24 -3.67
C SER A 64 -19.92 2.02 -2.92
N ALA A 65 -18.71 1.46 -2.85
CA ALA A 65 -17.58 2.11 -2.21
C ALA A 65 -17.02 3.23 -3.11
N SER A 66 -16.95 4.46 -2.59
CA SER A 66 -16.25 5.55 -3.30
C SER A 66 -14.74 5.28 -3.33
N LEU A 67 -14.18 5.20 -4.53
CA LEU A 67 -12.74 5.03 -4.73
C LEU A 67 -11.95 6.30 -4.37
N LYS A 68 -12.59 7.47 -4.39
CA LYS A 68 -11.96 8.78 -4.16
C LYS A 68 -11.86 9.16 -2.67
N LYS A 69 -12.67 8.53 -1.80
CA LYS A 69 -12.82 8.87 -0.37
C LYS A 69 -11.48 8.98 0.39
N HIS A 70 -10.55 8.08 0.10
CA HIS A 70 -9.29 7.92 0.83
C HIS A 70 -8.09 8.59 0.15
N TYR A 71 -8.30 9.46 -0.85
CA TYR A 71 -7.22 10.20 -1.49
C TYR A 71 -6.63 11.24 -0.55
N LEU A 72 -5.34 11.52 -0.70
CA LEU A 72 -4.63 12.57 0.03
C LEU A 72 -4.39 13.73 -0.93
N LEU A 73 -5.23 14.76 -0.83
CA LEU A 73 -5.15 15.98 -1.65
C LEU A 73 -4.82 17.19 -0.76
N ALA A 74 -4.42 18.30 -1.38
CA ALA A 74 -4.16 19.55 -0.66
C ALA A 74 -5.44 20.13 -0.01
N ASN A 75 -6.60 19.96 -0.67
CA ASN A 75 -7.90 20.27 -0.11
C ASN A 75 -8.82 19.04 -0.24
N ASP A 76 -9.47 18.67 0.85
CA ASP A 76 -10.40 17.54 0.90
C ASP A 76 -11.68 17.78 0.08
N GLU A 77 -12.07 19.04 -0.14
CA GLU A 77 -13.26 19.39 -0.93
C GLU A 77 -13.14 18.95 -2.40
N TRP A 78 -11.91 18.94 -2.94
CA TRP A 78 -11.65 18.60 -4.35
C TRP A 78 -11.74 17.10 -4.64
N LYS A 79 -11.96 16.25 -3.64
CA LYS A 79 -12.03 14.79 -3.82
C LYS A 79 -13.15 14.36 -4.75
N GLU A 80 -14.27 15.08 -4.73
CA GLU A 80 -15.44 14.73 -5.53
C GLU A 80 -15.45 15.43 -6.90
N ASP A 81 -14.50 16.34 -7.14
CA ASP A 81 -14.39 17.05 -8.42
C ASP A 81 -14.15 16.08 -9.59
N ILE A 82 -14.67 16.48 -10.75
CA ILE A 82 -14.55 15.73 -12.01
C ILE A 82 -13.47 16.40 -12.84
N LEU A 83 -12.39 15.66 -13.11
CA LEU A 83 -11.35 16.11 -14.01
C LEU A 83 -11.86 16.01 -15.46
N PRO A 84 -11.80 17.08 -16.27
CA PRO A 84 -12.10 16.98 -17.68
C PRO A 84 -11.04 16.12 -18.38
N GLU A 85 -11.47 15.09 -19.11
CA GLU A 85 -10.54 14.18 -19.80
C GLU A 85 -10.22 14.65 -21.22
N ILE A 86 -11.22 15.14 -21.95
CA ILE A 86 -11.13 15.51 -23.37
C ILE A 86 -11.67 16.93 -23.57
N LEU A 87 -10.91 17.76 -24.28
CA LEU A 87 -11.30 19.11 -24.70
C LEU A 87 -10.86 19.32 -26.16
N ASP A 88 -11.79 19.74 -27.02
CA ASP A 88 -11.53 20.03 -28.46
C ASP A 88 -10.76 18.93 -29.21
N GLY A 89 -11.07 17.67 -28.92
CA GLY A 89 -10.43 16.50 -29.55
C GLY A 89 -9.03 16.17 -29.03
N HIS A 90 -8.56 16.85 -27.98
CA HIS A 90 -7.27 16.62 -27.34
C HIS A 90 -7.48 16.14 -25.90
N ASN A 91 -6.53 15.37 -25.37
CA ASN A 91 -6.58 14.96 -23.96
C ASN A 91 -6.06 16.09 -23.08
N VAL A 92 -6.79 16.43 -22.02
CA VAL A 92 -6.36 17.45 -21.06
C VAL A 92 -5.09 17.02 -20.32
N ALA A 93 -4.93 15.72 -20.09
CA ALA A 93 -3.77 15.18 -19.40
C ALA A 93 -2.42 15.44 -20.11
N ASP A 94 -2.44 15.60 -21.42
CA ASP A 94 -1.24 15.87 -22.23
C ASP A 94 -0.70 17.30 -22.00
N PHE A 95 -1.49 18.18 -21.38
CA PHE A 95 -1.16 19.57 -21.10
C PHE A 95 -1.06 19.89 -19.60
N LEU A 96 -1.07 18.88 -18.72
CA LEU A 96 -0.89 19.08 -17.27
C LEU A 96 0.58 19.30 -16.93
N ASP A 97 0.99 20.55 -16.78
CA ASP A 97 2.34 20.96 -16.36
C ASP A 97 2.25 22.02 -15.24
N PRO A 98 3.04 21.92 -14.14
CA PRO A 98 3.08 22.94 -13.11
C PRO A 98 3.45 24.35 -13.62
N ASP A 99 4.25 24.44 -14.68
CA ASP A 99 4.81 25.69 -15.21
C ASP A 99 4.16 26.09 -16.56
N ILE A 100 2.95 25.60 -16.85
CA ILE A 100 2.25 25.81 -18.13
C ILE A 100 2.08 27.28 -18.54
N LEU A 101 2.05 28.20 -17.57
CA LEU A 101 1.87 29.64 -17.80
C LEU A 101 3.18 30.41 -18.07
N GLU A 102 4.34 29.78 -17.87
CA GLU A 102 5.65 30.39 -18.12
C GLU A 102 6.18 30.12 -19.54
N SER A 103 5.40 29.42 -20.37
CA SER A 103 5.71 29.06 -21.77
C SER A 103 5.42 30.17 -22.77
#